data_AF-A0A0P8W3W0-F1
#
_entry.id   AF-A0A0P8W3W0-F1
#
_cell.length_a   1.000
_cell.length_b   1.000
_cell.length_c   1.000
_cell.angle_alpha   90.00
_cell.angle_beta   90.00
_cell.angle_gamma   90.00
#
_symmetry.space_group_name_H-M   'P 1'
#
loop_
_entity.id
_entity.type
_entity.pdbx_description
1 polymer ?
#
loop_
_entity_poly.entity_id
_entity_poly.type
_entity_poly.pdbx_seq_one_letter_code
_entity_poly.pdbx_strand_id
1 'polypeptide(L)'
;MKMKDKFEEDDKLFGGLYYQIGKHHTGNVSEYLDNINKNLDEVEYPDELNLWFNEFLTDHERKKRTLKRKKWLNTFSRRIAVFIILFVIVITMTTLSVEAFRVKVFNIVTDIREKYSKIEFKERDTIKQGQYSITWDLYLYPEYLPDGYYVTDAQKIGDIKIIHFSDEKGKNLEFSQSPINSSLQVDTENVQTKNVVINDSEGMLIEKNGVHIIIWTKGESALYMIGEISEEEIFKIAESVVMKKK
;
A
#
# COMPACT_ATOMS: atom_id res chain seq x y z
N MET A 1 82.30 -8.32 -29.09
CA MET A 1 81.69 -7.59 -30.22
C MET A 1 80.74 -8.48 -31.02
N LYS A 2 81.20 -9.62 -31.58
CA LYS A 2 80.39 -10.54 -32.42
C LYS A 2 79.07 -11.09 -31.81
N MET A 3 78.95 -11.20 -30.49
CA MET A 3 77.73 -11.77 -29.87
C MET A 3 76.60 -10.74 -29.82
N LYS A 4 76.92 -9.45 -29.60
CA LYS A 4 75.93 -8.38 -29.47
C LYS A 4 75.30 -8.04 -30.82
N ASP A 5 76.11 -8.03 -31.88
CA ASP A 5 75.65 -7.80 -33.25
C ASP A 5 74.69 -8.91 -33.72
N LYS A 6 74.94 -10.17 -33.33
CA LYS A 6 74.07 -11.31 -33.67
C LYS A 6 72.71 -11.25 -32.97
N PHE A 7 72.68 -10.83 -31.70
CA PHE A 7 71.43 -10.60 -30.97
C PHE A 7 70.61 -9.45 -31.58
N GLU A 8 71.27 -8.40 -32.06
CA GLU A 8 70.60 -7.25 -32.69
C GLU A 8 70.07 -7.59 -34.10
N GLU A 9 70.73 -8.49 -34.81
CA GLU A 9 70.30 -9.01 -36.12
C GLU A 9 69.11 -9.96 -35.98
N ASP A 10 69.11 -10.83 -34.97
CA ASP A 10 67.98 -11.71 -34.65
C ASP A 10 66.74 -10.91 -34.21
N ASP A 11 66.91 -9.86 -33.41
CA ASP A 11 65.79 -9.00 -32.97
C ASP A 11 65.14 -8.22 -34.14
N LYS A 12 65.96 -7.77 -35.10
CA LYS A 12 65.47 -7.17 -36.36
C LYS A 12 64.75 -8.19 -37.23
N LEU A 13 65.23 -9.44 -37.29
CA LEU A 13 64.60 -10.53 -38.03
C LEU A 13 63.22 -10.88 -37.42
N PHE A 14 63.14 -11.00 -36.09
CA PHE A 14 61.88 -11.23 -35.39
C PHE A 14 60.93 -10.05 -35.55
N GLY A 15 61.41 -8.81 -35.44
CA GLY A 15 60.61 -7.62 -35.70
C GLY A 15 60.03 -7.60 -37.12
N GLY A 16 60.81 -7.97 -38.13
CA GLY A 16 60.35 -8.13 -39.50
C GLY A 16 59.31 -9.24 -39.67
N LEU A 17 59.51 -10.39 -39.01
CA LEU A 17 58.57 -11.51 -39.03
C LEU A 17 57.22 -11.13 -38.38
N TYR A 18 57.26 -10.53 -37.19
CA TYR A 18 56.06 -10.05 -36.49
C TYR A 18 55.33 -8.97 -37.28
N TYR A 19 56.08 -8.08 -37.95
CA TYR A 19 55.50 -7.09 -38.83
C TYR A 19 54.77 -7.72 -40.03
N GLN A 20 55.35 -8.74 -40.66
CA GLN A 20 54.70 -9.46 -41.76
C GLN A 20 53.48 -10.27 -41.31
N ILE A 21 53.57 -10.96 -40.18
CA ILE A 21 52.45 -11.67 -39.56
C ILE A 21 51.32 -10.70 -39.22
N GLY A 22 51.66 -9.56 -38.59
CA GLY A 22 50.72 -8.50 -38.27
C GLY A 22 50.05 -7.94 -39.52
N LYS A 23 50.83 -7.61 -40.55
CA LYS A 23 50.32 -7.08 -41.82
C LYS A 23 49.38 -8.06 -42.52
N HIS A 24 49.76 -9.34 -42.59
CA HIS A 24 48.93 -10.39 -43.20
C HIS A 24 47.65 -10.64 -42.40
N HIS A 25 47.72 -10.65 -41.06
CA HIS A 25 46.52 -10.75 -40.23
C HIS A 25 45.63 -9.52 -40.34
N THR A 26 46.19 -8.31 -40.41
CA THR A 26 45.38 -7.09 -40.62
C THR A 26 44.71 -7.09 -42.00
N GLY A 27 45.38 -7.61 -43.03
CA GLY A 27 44.79 -7.81 -44.36
C GLY A 27 43.61 -8.78 -44.31
N ASN A 28 43.80 -9.96 -43.72
CA ASN A 28 42.73 -10.96 -43.58
C ASN A 28 41.56 -10.44 -42.72
N VAL A 29 41.84 -9.71 -41.64
CA VAL A 29 40.81 -9.12 -40.78
C VAL A 29 40.07 -8.01 -41.54
N SER A 30 40.77 -7.17 -42.30
CA SER A 30 40.13 -6.15 -43.14
C SER A 30 39.24 -6.78 -44.21
N GLU A 31 39.70 -7.83 -44.88
CA GLU A 31 38.93 -8.55 -45.90
C GLU A 31 37.72 -9.28 -45.30
N TYR A 32 37.88 -9.88 -44.12
CA TYR A 32 36.79 -10.47 -43.35
C TYR A 32 35.76 -9.42 -42.92
N LEU A 33 36.20 -8.26 -42.44
CA LEU A 33 35.33 -7.15 -42.08
C LEU A 33 34.64 -6.54 -43.31
N ASP A 34 35.33 -6.41 -44.44
CA ASP A 34 34.74 -5.96 -45.70
C ASP A 34 33.70 -6.96 -46.24
N ASN A 35 33.93 -8.26 -46.05
CA ASN A 35 32.97 -9.30 -46.41
C ASN A 35 31.75 -9.29 -45.48
N ILE A 36 31.94 -9.09 -44.17
CA ILE A 36 30.82 -8.84 -43.25
C ILE A 36 30.06 -7.58 -43.67
N ASN A 37 30.77 -6.48 -43.96
CA ASN A 37 30.21 -5.20 -44.34
C ASN A 37 29.35 -5.30 -45.62
N LYS A 38 29.80 -6.08 -46.61
CA LYS A 38 29.05 -6.35 -47.85
C LYS A 38 27.80 -7.21 -47.63
N ASN A 39 27.79 -8.05 -46.61
CA ASN A 39 26.66 -8.92 -46.26
C ASN A 39 25.88 -8.42 -45.04
N LEU A 40 26.07 -7.17 -44.59
CA LEU A 40 25.41 -6.62 -43.40
C LEU A 40 23.89 -6.62 -43.50
N ASP A 41 23.36 -6.47 -44.72
CA ASP A 41 21.91 -6.47 -44.97
C ASP A 41 21.29 -7.88 -44.83
N GLU A 42 22.10 -8.95 -44.79
CA GLU A 42 21.65 -10.35 -44.67
C GLU A 42 21.86 -10.95 -43.27
N VAL A 43 22.55 -10.25 -42.37
CA VAL A 43 22.82 -10.73 -41.01
C VAL A 43 21.69 -10.32 -40.07
N GLU A 44 20.76 -11.23 -39.83
CA GLU A 44 19.71 -11.06 -38.83
C GLU A 44 20.32 -11.23 -37.42
N TYR A 45 20.27 -10.17 -36.61
CA TYR A 45 20.77 -10.19 -35.24
C TYR A 45 19.81 -10.97 -34.33
N PRO A 46 20.31 -11.73 -33.34
CA PRO A 46 19.44 -12.39 -32.37
C PRO A 46 18.58 -11.39 -31.61
N ASP A 47 17.27 -11.66 -31.50
CA ASP A 47 16.31 -10.79 -30.80
C ASP A 47 16.72 -10.49 -29.35
N GLU A 48 17.42 -11.43 -28.71
CA GLU A 48 17.96 -11.28 -27.35
C GLU A 48 18.93 -10.11 -27.22
N LEU A 49 19.72 -9.82 -28.26
CA LEU A 49 20.68 -8.71 -28.25
C LEU A 49 19.95 -7.36 -28.34
N ASN A 50 18.89 -7.29 -29.14
CA ASN A 50 18.03 -6.11 -29.25
C ASN A 50 17.29 -5.84 -27.94
N LEU A 51 16.78 -6.89 -27.28
CA LEU A 51 16.14 -6.82 -25.96
C LEU A 51 17.11 -6.28 -24.91
N TRP A 52 18.28 -6.88 -24.78
CA TRP A 52 19.30 -6.43 -23.82
C TRP A 52 19.74 -4.97 -24.08
N PHE A 53 19.93 -4.60 -25.35
CA PHE A 53 20.36 -3.24 -25.70
C PHE A 53 19.29 -2.20 -25.37
N ASN A 54 18.01 -2.50 -25.63
CA ASN A 54 16.90 -1.63 -25.26
C ASN A 54 16.72 -1.52 -23.74
N GLU A 55 16.88 -2.61 -23.00
CA GLU A 55 16.88 -2.58 -21.53
C GLU A 55 18.02 -1.72 -20.96
N PHE A 56 19.23 -1.86 -21.52
CA PHE A 56 20.38 -1.06 -21.12
C PHE A 56 20.16 0.44 -21.37
N LEU A 57 19.65 0.82 -22.55
CA LEU A 57 19.33 2.20 -22.87
C LEU A 57 18.26 2.78 -21.95
N THR A 58 17.19 2.01 -21.69
CA THR A 58 16.10 2.48 -20.82
C THR A 58 16.53 2.63 -19.36
N ASP A 59 17.36 1.73 -18.82
CA ASP A 59 17.90 1.87 -17.46
C ASP A 59 18.81 3.11 -17.32
N HIS A 60 19.67 3.34 -18.32
CA HIS A 60 20.57 4.49 -18.31
C HIS A 60 19.82 5.82 -18.42
N GLU A 61 18.75 5.87 -19.22
CA GLU A 61 17.86 7.04 -19.26
C GLU A 61 17.09 7.26 -17.95
N ARG A 62 16.58 6.20 -17.33
CA ARG A 62 15.87 6.29 -16.04
C ARG A 62 16.76 6.89 -14.96
N LYS A 63 18.02 6.45 -14.85
CA LYS A 63 19.00 6.99 -13.89
C LYS A 63 19.30 8.48 -14.11
N LYS A 64 19.36 8.95 -15.37
CA LYS A 64 19.54 10.39 -15.66
C LYS A 64 18.31 11.23 -15.31
N ARG A 65 17.10 10.69 -15.52
CA ARG A 65 15.83 11.40 -15.22
C ARG A 65 15.61 11.56 -13.71
N THR A 66 15.91 10.54 -12.90
CA THR A 66 15.74 10.61 -11.43
C THR A 66 16.67 11.63 -10.77
N LEU A 67 17.93 11.71 -11.21
CA LEU A 67 18.90 12.69 -10.69
C LEU A 67 18.51 14.14 -11.04
N LYS A 68 18.02 14.38 -12.27
CA LYS A 68 17.51 15.70 -12.68
C LYS A 68 16.28 16.09 -11.86
N ARG A 69 15.34 15.17 -11.64
CA ARG A 69 14.13 15.41 -10.84
C ARG A 69 14.46 15.73 -9.37
N LYS A 70 15.40 15.01 -8.77
CA LYS A 70 15.84 15.24 -7.37
C LYS A 70 16.52 16.61 -7.20
N LYS A 71 17.36 17.02 -8.15
CA LYS A 71 17.96 18.38 -8.15
C LYS A 71 16.91 19.47 -8.32
N TRP A 72 15.97 19.29 -9.26
CA TRP A 72 14.91 20.27 -9.51
C TRP A 72 13.98 20.44 -8.30
N LEU A 73 13.55 19.33 -7.68
CA LEU A 73 12.74 19.35 -6.46
C LEU A 73 13.47 20.05 -5.31
N ASN A 74 14.77 19.83 -5.10
CA ASN A 74 15.53 20.48 -4.03
C ASN A 74 15.73 22.00 -4.23
N THR A 75 15.83 22.48 -5.46
CA THR A 75 15.98 23.93 -5.73
C THR A 75 14.65 24.67 -5.62
N PHE A 76 13.55 24.05 -6.08
CA PHE A 76 12.23 24.68 -6.08
C PHE A 76 11.51 24.56 -4.72
N SER A 77 11.74 23.48 -3.96
CA SER A 77 11.08 23.21 -2.68
C SER A 77 11.31 24.32 -1.65
N ARG A 78 12.53 24.86 -1.58
CA ARG A 78 12.86 25.92 -0.60
C ARG A 78 12.13 27.22 -0.87
N ARG A 79 11.93 27.59 -2.14
CA ARG A 79 11.17 28.81 -2.50
C ARG A 79 9.68 28.60 -2.31
N ILE A 80 9.15 27.47 -2.75
CA ILE A 80 7.73 27.10 -2.56
C ILE A 80 7.38 27.06 -1.06
N ALA A 81 8.25 26.51 -0.22
CA ALA A 81 8.01 26.43 1.22
C ALA A 81 7.74 27.81 1.85
N VAL A 82 8.49 28.84 1.45
CA VAL A 82 8.28 30.21 1.95
C VAL A 82 6.93 30.76 1.50
N PHE A 83 6.55 30.54 0.23
CA PHE A 83 5.23 30.96 -0.27
C PHE A 83 4.08 30.22 0.40
N ILE A 84 4.22 28.92 0.67
CA ILE A 84 3.21 28.13 1.40
C ILE A 84 3.05 28.68 2.82
N ILE A 85 4.15 28.95 3.53
CA ILE A 85 4.08 29.51 4.89
C ILE A 85 3.35 30.86 4.87
N LEU A 86 3.70 31.73 3.93
CA LEU A 86 3.08 33.06 3.81
C LEU A 86 1.59 32.96 3.44
N PHE A 87 1.24 32.02 2.56
CA PHE A 87 -0.14 31.72 2.19
C PHE A 87 -0.96 31.20 3.37
N VAL A 88 -0.41 30.29 4.17
CA VAL A 88 -1.06 29.78 5.39
C VAL A 88 -1.28 30.89 6.41
N ILE A 89 -0.32 31.82 6.58
CA ILE A 89 -0.47 32.98 7.47
C ILE A 89 -1.63 33.88 7.00
N VAL A 90 -1.69 34.19 5.70
CA VAL A 90 -2.77 35.04 5.14
C VAL A 90 -4.14 34.36 5.26
N ILE A 91 -4.23 33.06 4.97
CA ILE A 91 -5.46 32.29 5.18
C ILE A 91 -5.87 32.34 6.65
N THR A 92 -4.94 32.08 7.57
CA THR A 92 -5.25 32.06 9.00
C THR A 92 -5.71 33.43 9.52
N MET A 93 -5.09 34.52 9.05
CA MET A 93 -5.53 35.88 9.40
C MET A 93 -6.93 36.19 8.85
N THR A 94 -7.20 35.82 7.60
CA THR A 94 -8.49 36.09 6.96
C THR A 94 -9.62 35.24 7.54
N THR A 95 -9.37 33.97 7.87
CA THR A 95 -10.37 33.09 8.49
C THR A 95 -10.74 33.53 9.92
N LEU A 96 -9.79 34.08 10.68
CA LEU A 96 -10.02 34.55 12.04
C LEU A 96 -10.71 35.93 12.08
N SER A 97 -10.43 36.79 11.10
CA SER A 97 -10.98 38.17 11.04
C SER A 97 -12.42 38.25 10.53
N VAL A 98 -12.90 37.28 9.75
CA VAL A 98 -14.26 37.30 9.18
C VAL A 98 -15.17 36.39 9.99
N GLU A 99 -16.12 36.98 10.71
CA GLU A 99 -17.04 36.29 11.62
C GLU A 99 -17.79 35.14 10.95
N ALA A 100 -18.36 35.37 9.77
CA ALA A 100 -19.10 34.35 9.01
C ALA A 100 -18.20 33.19 8.54
N PHE A 101 -16.93 33.48 8.20
CA PHE A 101 -15.99 32.47 7.75
C PHE A 101 -15.50 31.63 8.93
N ARG A 102 -15.22 32.27 10.08
CA ARG A 102 -14.88 31.61 11.35
C ARG A 102 -15.98 30.64 11.78
N VAL A 103 -17.24 31.07 11.76
CA VAL A 103 -18.39 30.22 12.09
C VAL A 103 -18.50 29.05 11.11
N LYS A 104 -18.32 29.27 9.80
CA LYS A 104 -18.38 28.19 8.81
C LYS A 104 -17.25 27.17 8.95
N VAL A 105 -16.02 27.63 9.20
CA VAL A 105 -14.87 26.76 9.46
C VAL A 105 -15.06 26.00 10.78
N PHE A 106 -15.53 26.68 11.83
CA PHE A 106 -15.85 26.04 13.10
C PHE A 106 -16.95 24.98 12.92
N ASN A 107 -18.00 25.27 12.14
CA ASN A 107 -19.04 24.30 11.84
C ASN A 107 -18.52 23.11 11.03
N ILE A 108 -17.58 23.30 10.09
CA ILE A 108 -16.96 22.18 9.35
C ILE A 108 -16.07 21.36 10.28
N VAL A 109 -15.23 22.00 11.09
CA VAL A 109 -14.37 21.31 12.06
C VAL A 109 -15.21 20.61 13.12
N THR A 110 -16.31 21.20 13.55
CA THR A 110 -17.28 20.62 14.49
C THR A 110 -18.09 19.52 13.82
N ASP A 111 -18.52 19.62 12.56
CA ASP A 111 -19.22 18.53 11.84
C ASP A 111 -18.28 17.34 11.59
N ILE A 112 -17.01 17.61 11.26
CA ILE A 112 -15.95 16.59 11.17
C ILE A 112 -15.70 16.01 12.57
N ARG A 113 -15.55 16.82 13.62
CA ARG A 113 -15.43 16.32 15.00
C ARG A 113 -16.71 15.67 15.50
N GLU A 114 -17.90 15.98 15.02
CA GLU A 114 -19.12 15.26 15.41
C GLU A 114 -19.20 13.94 14.66
N LYS A 115 -18.70 13.86 13.41
CA LYS A 115 -18.58 12.60 12.66
C LYS A 115 -17.44 11.69 13.14
N TYR A 116 -16.35 12.24 13.68
CA TYR A 116 -15.15 11.49 14.13
C TYR A 116 -14.89 11.54 15.64
N SER A 117 -15.58 12.39 16.40
CA SER A 117 -15.52 12.56 17.86
C SER A 117 -16.90 12.55 18.53
N LYS A 118 -17.96 12.04 17.88
CA LYS A 118 -19.03 11.34 18.60
C LYS A 118 -18.52 9.99 19.13
N ILE A 119 -17.43 10.04 19.88
CA ILE A 119 -17.23 9.13 20.98
C ILE A 119 -17.68 10.00 22.15
N GLU A 120 -18.97 9.87 22.53
CA GLU A 120 -19.48 10.49 23.74
C GLU A 120 -18.71 9.86 24.92
N PHE A 121 -17.56 10.41 25.26
CA PHE A 121 -17.03 10.26 26.60
C PHE A 121 -17.92 11.09 27.52
N LYS A 122 -19.13 10.55 27.81
CA LYS A 122 -19.80 10.91 29.05
C LYS A 122 -18.85 10.54 30.16
N GLU A 123 -18.59 11.52 31.03
CA GLU A 123 -17.92 11.31 32.30
C GLU A 123 -18.46 10.05 32.95
N ARG A 124 -17.59 9.33 33.66
CA ARG A 124 -17.92 8.14 34.46
C ARG A 124 -18.92 8.51 35.57
N ASP A 125 -20.16 8.78 35.21
CA ASP A 125 -21.29 8.59 36.07
C ASP A 125 -21.67 7.14 35.91
N THR A 126 -21.22 6.30 36.84
CA THR A 126 -21.63 4.91 37.12
C THR A 126 -22.84 4.42 36.31
N ILE A 127 -22.66 4.15 35.00
CA ILE A 127 -23.74 3.63 34.15
C ILE A 127 -23.80 2.15 34.47
N LYS A 128 -24.88 1.77 35.16
CA LYS A 128 -25.21 0.38 35.46
C LYS A 128 -25.17 -0.45 34.18
N GLN A 129 -24.59 -1.63 34.27
CA GLN A 129 -24.66 -2.67 33.24
C GLN A 129 -26.09 -2.76 32.68
N GLY A 130 -26.25 -2.57 31.36
CA GLY A 130 -27.49 -2.90 30.65
C GLY A 130 -28.32 -1.76 30.04
N GLN A 131 -27.78 -0.55 29.81
CA GLN A 131 -28.59 0.55 29.24
C GLN A 131 -27.97 1.28 28.04
N TYR A 132 -27.45 0.52 27.06
CA TYR A 132 -27.24 1.05 25.71
C TYR A 132 -28.44 0.66 24.85
N SER A 133 -29.26 1.65 24.47
CA SER A 133 -30.40 1.42 23.58
C SER A 133 -29.97 1.62 22.14
N ILE A 134 -29.89 0.53 21.37
CA ILE A 134 -29.75 0.61 19.92
C ILE A 134 -31.01 1.30 19.38
N THR A 135 -30.82 2.45 18.72
CA THR A 135 -31.93 3.29 18.25
C THR A 135 -32.36 3.00 16.81
N TRP A 136 -31.74 2.03 16.14
CA TRP A 136 -31.98 1.73 14.73
C TRP A 136 -33.23 0.87 14.52
N ASP A 137 -34.06 1.22 13.53
CA ASP A 137 -35.32 0.52 13.24
C ASP A 137 -35.10 -0.93 12.77
N LEU A 138 -34.04 -1.16 12.00
CA LEU A 138 -33.65 -2.46 11.46
C LEU A 138 -32.14 -2.63 11.53
N TYR A 139 -31.64 -3.71 12.12
CA TYR A 139 -30.21 -3.97 12.24
C TYR A 139 -29.92 -5.45 12.46
N LEU A 140 -28.73 -5.90 12.07
CA LEU A 140 -28.22 -7.22 12.42
C LEU A 140 -27.59 -7.19 13.82
N TYR A 141 -27.76 -8.25 14.60
CA TYR A 141 -27.25 -8.37 15.98
C TYR A 141 -26.86 -9.83 16.31
N PRO A 142 -25.70 -10.09 16.92
CA PRO A 142 -25.32 -11.43 17.41
C PRO A 142 -26.18 -11.84 18.62
N GLU A 143 -26.97 -12.92 18.51
CA GLU A 143 -27.76 -13.41 19.66
C GLU A 143 -26.90 -14.09 20.72
N TYR A 144 -25.75 -14.62 20.33
CA TYR A 144 -24.75 -15.18 21.22
C TYR A 144 -23.63 -14.16 21.44
N LEU A 145 -23.30 -13.96 22.71
CA LEU A 145 -22.06 -13.32 23.15
C LEU A 145 -21.39 -14.25 24.16
N PRO A 146 -20.05 -14.28 24.22
CA PRO A 146 -19.35 -15.02 25.25
C PRO A 146 -19.68 -14.47 26.64
N ASP A 147 -19.60 -15.34 27.65
CA ASP A 147 -19.93 -14.97 29.02
C ASP A 147 -19.12 -13.76 29.49
N GLY A 148 -19.82 -12.79 30.08
CA GLY A 148 -19.23 -11.56 30.61
C GLY A 148 -19.12 -10.41 29.62
N TYR A 149 -19.39 -10.61 28.33
CA TYR A 149 -19.51 -9.52 27.37
C TYR A 149 -20.85 -8.81 27.47
N TYR A 150 -20.81 -7.47 27.40
CA TYR A 150 -21.99 -6.62 27.33
C TYR A 150 -21.77 -5.50 26.32
N VAL A 151 -22.86 -4.98 25.75
CA VAL A 151 -22.81 -3.82 24.86
C VAL A 151 -22.27 -2.61 25.63
N THR A 152 -21.28 -1.94 25.07
CA THR A 152 -20.67 -0.72 25.62
C THR A 152 -20.91 0.51 24.77
N ASP A 153 -21.17 0.35 23.47
CA ASP A 153 -21.56 1.46 22.59
C ASP A 153 -22.27 0.94 21.34
N ALA A 154 -23.07 1.80 20.71
CA ALA A 154 -23.66 1.54 19.41
C ALA A 154 -23.80 2.85 18.62
N GLN A 155 -23.12 2.92 17.47
CA GLN A 155 -23.06 4.13 16.65
C GLN A 155 -23.29 3.86 15.17
N LYS A 156 -23.76 4.89 14.44
CA LYS A 156 -24.00 4.84 13.00
C LYS A 156 -23.20 5.94 12.31
N ILE A 157 -22.34 5.56 11.36
CA ILE A 157 -21.48 6.45 10.57
C ILE A 157 -21.85 6.29 9.10
N GLY A 158 -22.60 7.24 8.54
CA GLY A 158 -23.19 7.07 7.21
C GLY A 158 -24.13 5.86 7.17
N ASP A 159 -23.84 4.89 6.32
CA ASP A 159 -24.60 3.63 6.22
C ASP A 159 -24.00 2.48 7.04
N ILE A 160 -22.87 2.72 7.71
CA ILE A 160 -22.21 1.74 8.57
C ILE A 160 -22.80 1.83 9.97
N LYS A 161 -23.17 0.70 10.55
CA LYS A 161 -23.59 0.59 11.95
C LYS A 161 -22.57 -0.26 12.70
N ILE A 162 -22.15 0.20 13.86
CA ILE A 162 -21.07 -0.39 14.67
C ILE A 162 -21.60 -0.59 16.08
N ILE A 163 -21.40 -1.79 16.62
CA ILE A 163 -21.73 -2.16 18.00
C ILE A 163 -20.44 -2.60 18.69
N HIS A 164 -20.14 -1.97 19.82
CA HIS A 164 -19.00 -2.32 20.67
C HIS A 164 -19.48 -3.14 21.86
N PHE A 165 -18.70 -4.18 22.17
CA PHE A 165 -18.88 -5.00 23.35
C PHE A 165 -17.58 -5.02 24.15
N SER A 166 -17.70 -5.09 25.47
CA SER A 166 -16.55 -5.28 26.34
C SER A 166 -16.85 -6.30 27.43
N ASP A 167 -15.83 -7.00 27.90
CA ASP A 167 -15.90 -7.83 29.11
C ASP A 167 -15.40 -7.05 30.35
N GLU A 168 -15.55 -7.66 31.54
CA GLU A 168 -15.05 -7.08 32.80
C GLU A 168 -13.52 -6.95 32.87
N LYS A 169 -12.79 -7.64 31.99
CA LYS A 169 -11.33 -7.62 31.90
C LYS A 169 -10.83 -6.56 30.90
N GLY A 170 -11.74 -5.84 30.22
CA GLY A 170 -11.42 -4.80 29.25
C GLY A 170 -11.09 -5.33 27.85
N LYS A 171 -11.38 -6.60 27.55
CA LYS A 171 -11.32 -7.13 26.18
C LYS A 171 -12.49 -6.57 25.38
N ASN A 172 -12.21 -6.10 24.17
CA ASN A 172 -13.19 -5.45 23.32
C ASN A 172 -13.50 -6.29 22.09
N LEU A 173 -14.77 -6.34 21.71
CA LEU A 173 -15.25 -6.83 20.43
C LEU A 173 -15.93 -5.68 19.69
N GLU A 174 -15.75 -5.64 18.38
CA GLU A 174 -16.50 -4.77 17.50
C GLU A 174 -17.27 -5.60 16.49
N PHE A 175 -18.54 -5.26 16.30
CA PHE A 175 -19.39 -5.80 15.24
C PHE A 175 -19.89 -4.66 14.35
N SER A 176 -19.57 -4.75 13.07
CA SER A 176 -19.89 -3.74 12.08
C SER A 176 -20.73 -4.33 10.95
N GLN A 177 -21.74 -3.59 10.52
CA GLN A 177 -22.60 -3.94 9.38
C GLN A 177 -22.69 -2.76 8.40
N SER A 178 -22.66 -3.06 7.11
CA SER A 178 -22.70 -2.06 6.04
C SER A 178 -23.34 -2.65 4.78
N PRO A 179 -23.85 -1.84 3.84
CA PRO A 179 -24.25 -2.33 2.53
C PRO A 179 -23.06 -2.93 1.77
N ILE A 180 -23.26 -4.01 1.01
CA ILE A 180 -22.21 -4.69 0.21
C ILE A 180 -21.43 -3.72 -0.71
N ASN A 181 -22.07 -2.62 -1.12
CA ASN A 181 -21.53 -1.63 -2.04
C ASN A 181 -20.48 -0.72 -1.38
N SER A 182 -20.28 -0.83 -0.07
CA SER A 182 -19.28 -0.06 0.67
C SER A 182 -17.93 -0.75 0.61
N SER A 183 -16.88 -0.01 0.26
CA SER A 183 -15.52 -0.56 0.17
C SER A 183 -14.96 -0.75 1.58
N LEU A 184 -15.02 -1.98 2.09
CA LEU A 184 -14.28 -2.36 3.29
C LEU A 184 -12.81 -2.59 2.92
N GLN A 185 -11.95 -1.62 3.23
CA GLN A 185 -10.50 -1.79 3.07
C GLN A 185 -9.96 -2.54 4.29
N VAL A 186 -9.62 -3.81 4.09
CA VAL A 186 -8.87 -4.60 5.07
C VAL A 186 -7.44 -4.69 4.58
N ASP A 187 -6.51 -4.23 5.41
CA ASP A 187 -5.07 -4.33 5.14
C ASP A 187 -4.62 -5.78 5.34
N THR A 188 -4.60 -6.56 4.24
CA THR A 188 -4.27 -7.99 4.24
C THR A 188 -2.82 -8.29 3.86
N GLU A 189 -1.90 -7.32 3.88
CA GLU A 189 -0.51 -7.61 3.57
C GLU A 189 0.11 -8.58 4.60
N ASN A 190 0.55 -9.75 4.13
CA ASN A 190 1.22 -10.82 4.92
C ASN A 190 0.38 -11.51 6.01
N VAL A 191 -0.93 -11.66 5.84
CA VAL A 191 -1.78 -12.33 6.85
C VAL A 191 -2.35 -13.66 6.33
N GLN A 192 -2.37 -14.68 7.20
CA GLN A 192 -3.03 -15.97 6.93
C GLN A 192 -4.53 -15.74 6.83
N THR A 193 -5.08 -15.78 5.62
CA THR A 193 -6.52 -15.69 5.36
C THR A 193 -7.08 -17.10 5.14
N LYS A 194 -8.13 -17.46 5.86
CA LYS A 194 -8.85 -18.74 5.71
C LYS A 194 -10.25 -18.45 5.17
N ASN A 195 -10.61 -19.11 4.06
CA ASN A 195 -11.99 -19.10 3.58
C ASN A 195 -12.85 -19.95 4.49
N VAL A 196 -14.02 -19.43 4.85
CA VAL A 196 -14.92 -20.04 5.83
C VAL A 196 -16.35 -19.92 5.35
N VAL A 197 -17.25 -20.74 5.90
CA VAL A 197 -18.69 -20.68 5.60
C VAL A 197 -19.43 -20.41 6.89
N ILE A 198 -20.32 -19.41 6.88
CA ILE A 198 -21.11 -18.98 8.04
C ILE A 198 -22.57 -18.95 7.60
N ASN A 199 -23.41 -19.85 8.13
CA ASN A 199 -24.83 -19.97 7.75
C ASN A 199 -25.04 -19.91 6.21
N ASP A 200 -24.34 -20.78 5.48
CA ASP A 200 -24.37 -20.90 4.02
C ASP A 200 -23.82 -19.69 3.23
N SER A 201 -23.21 -18.71 3.91
CA SER A 201 -22.56 -17.56 3.28
C SER A 201 -21.04 -17.70 3.35
N GLU A 202 -20.37 -17.50 2.21
CA GLU A 202 -18.90 -17.46 2.18
C GLU A 202 -18.39 -16.26 2.99
N GLY A 203 -17.29 -16.49 3.70
CA GLY A 203 -16.61 -15.50 4.50
C GLY A 203 -15.11 -15.74 4.53
N MET A 204 -14.43 -14.80 5.17
CA MET A 204 -12.98 -14.83 5.35
C MET A 204 -12.67 -14.62 6.83
N LEU A 205 -11.88 -15.53 7.38
CA LEU A 205 -11.28 -15.42 8.70
C LEU A 205 -9.81 -15.01 8.55
N ILE A 206 -9.38 -14.08 9.39
CA ILE A 206 -8.02 -13.56 9.44
C ILE A 206 -7.56 -13.61 10.89
N GLU A 207 -6.36 -14.15 11.13
CA GLU A 207 -5.73 -14.14 12.45
C GLU A 207 -4.47 -13.27 12.43
N LYS A 208 -4.35 -12.35 13.38
CA LYS A 208 -3.15 -11.52 13.57
C LYS A 208 -2.88 -11.31 15.05
N ASN A 209 -1.77 -11.86 15.55
CA ASN A 209 -1.30 -11.67 16.93
C ASN A 209 -2.36 -12.01 18.01
N GLY A 210 -3.13 -13.07 17.83
CA GLY A 210 -4.21 -13.46 18.76
C GLY A 210 -5.50 -12.63 18.64
N VAL A 211 -5.58 -11.72 17.67
CA VAL A 211 -6.81 -11.04 17.26
C VAL A 211 -7.38 -11.76 16.06
N HIS A 212 -8.66 -12.11 16.15
CA HIS A 212 -9.41 -12.70 15.04
C HIS A 212 -10.30 -11.65 14.40
N ILE A 213 -10.33 -11.67 13.07
CA ILE A 213 -11.21 -10.86 12.24
C ILE A 213 -12.00 -11.82 11.37
N ILE A 214 -13.32 -11.69 11.33
CA ILE A 214 -14.18 -12.46 10.43
C ILE A 214 -15.07 -11.52 9.62
N ILE A 215 -15.14 -11.79 8.32
CA ILE A 215 -15.85 -10.96 7.33
C ILE A 215 -16.75 -11.87 6.52
N TRP A 216 -18.02 -11.54 6.41
CA TRP A 216 -18.98 -12.33 5.66
C TRP A 216 -20.16 -11.49 5.22
N THR A 217 -21.06 -12.09 4.44
CA THR A 217 -22.29 -11.43 4.01
C THR A 217 -23.52 -12.08 4.62
N LYS A 218 -24.56 -11.29 4.88
CA LYS A 218 -25.89 -11.80 5.21
C LYS A 218 -26.95 -10.95 4.51
N GLY A 219 -27.62 -11.52 3.52
CA GLY A 219 -28.50 -10.76 2.62
C GLY A 219 -27.71 -9.69 1.86
N GLU A 220 -28.18 -8.44 1.91
CA GLU A 220 -27.51 -7.29 1.27
C GLU A 220 -26.50 -6.57 2.19
N SER A 221 -26.18 -7.16 3.35
CA SER A 221 -25.25 -6.58 4.32
C SER A 221 -23.90 -7.31 4.29
N ALA A 222 -22.81 -6.54 4.20
CA ALA A 222 -21.48 -6.98 4.57
C ALA A 222 -21.29 -6.81 6.08
N LEU A 223 -20.77 -7.86 6.71
CA LEU A 223 -20.56 -7.98 8.15
C LEU A 223 -19.07 -8.12 8.44
N TYR A 224 -18.66 -7.50 9.53
CA TYR A 224 -17.28 -7.48 10.00
C TYR A 224 -17.28 -7.63 11.51
N MET A 225 -16.45 -8.51 12.04
CA MET A 225 -16.22 -8.65 13.47
C MET A 225 -14.73 -8.77 13.76
N ILE A 226 -14.28 -8.09 14.81
CA ILE A 226 -12.89 -8.14 15.27
C ILE A 226 -12.83 -8.22 16.79
N GLY A 227 -11.88 -8.99 17.32
CA GLY A 227 -11.61 -9.02 18.74
C GLY A 227 -10.52 -9.99 19.18
N GLU A 228 -10.04 -9.83 20.40
CA GLU A 228 -9.09 -10.76 21.06
C GLU A 228 -9.85 -11.94 21.69
N ILE A 229 -10.37 -12.78 20.81
CA ILE A 229 -11.21 -13.94 21.13
C ILE A 229 -10.70 -15.17 20.36
N SER A 230 -11.10 -16.40 20.70
CA SER A 230 -10.68 -17.59 19.95
C SER A 230 -11.41 -17.72 18.60
N GLU A 231 -10.83 -18.50 17.69
CA GLU A 231 -11.47 -18.86 16.42
C GLU A 231 -12.86 -19.50 16.67
N GLU A 232 -13.00 -20.43 17.63
CA GLU A 232 -14.30 -21.08 17.84
C GLU A 232 -15.36 -20.10 18.33
N GLU A 233 -14.99 -19.16 19.20
CA GLU A 233 -15.92 -18.19 19.75
C GLU A 233 -16.34 -17.14 18.73
N ILE A 234 -15.43 -16.64 17.89
CA ILE A 234 -15.79 -15.68 16.84
C ILE A 234 -16.76 -16.31 15.83
N PHE A 235 -16.62 -17.62 15.55
CA PHE A 235 -17.56 -18.36 14.72
C PHE A 235 -18.95 -18.46 15.35
N LYS A 236 -19.05 -18.88 16.62
CA LYS A 236 -20.34 -18.97 17.32
C LYS A 236 -21.09 -17.63 17.30
N ILE A 237 -20.36 -16.53 17.52
CA ILE A 237 -20.94 -15.18 17.47
C ILE A 237 -21.45 -14.89 16.05
N ALA A 238 -20.63 -15.12 15.02
CA ALA A 238 -20.99 -14.87 13.63
C ALA A 238 -22.21 -15.69 13.15
N GLU A 239 -22.29 -16.96 13.57
CA GLU A 239 -23.42 -17.85 13.28
C GLU A 239 -24.72 -17.41 13.98
N SER A 240 -24.61 -16.78 15.14
CA SER A 240 -25.77 -16.31 15.91
C SER A 240 -26.38 -15.00 15.42
N VAL A 241 -25.79 -14.35 14.40
CA VAL A 241 -26.26 -13.05 13.94
C VAL A 241 -27.64 -13.16 13.31
N VAL A 242 -28.61 -12.40 13.81
CA VAL A 242 -29.98 -12.33 13.26
C VAL A 242 -30.41 -10.91 13.00
N MET A 243 -31.44 -10.75 12.17
CA MET A 243 -32.07 -9.45 11.93
C MET A 243 -32.97 -9.10 13.13
N LYS A 244 -32.75 -7.94 13.72
CA LYS A 244 -33.58 -7.35 14.76
C LYS A 244 -34.34 -6.15 14.18
N LYS A 245 -35.59 -6.03 14.63
CA LYS A 245 -36.47 -4.90 14.36
C LYS A 245 -36.89 -4.31 15.70
N LYS A 246 -36.89 -2.99 15.80
CA LYS A 246 -37.36 -2.28 16.99
C LYS A 246 -38.88 -2.29 17.09
#